data_AF-A0A1M7C8Z2-F1
#
_entry.id   AF-A0A1M7C8Z2-F1
#
_cell.length_a   1.000
_cell.length_b   1.000
_cell.length_c   1.000
_cell.angle_alpha   90.00
_cell.angle_beta   90.00
_cell.angle_gamma   90.00
#
_symmetry.space_group_name_H-M   'P 1'
#
loop_
_entity.id
_entity.type
_entity.pdbx_description
1 polymer ?
#
loop_
_entity_poly.entity_id
_entity_poly.type
_entity_poly.pdbx_seq_one_letter_code
_entity_poly.pdbx_strand_id
1 'polypeptide(L)'
;MNTTEVINIDKLVYSIQQTNQYFINQAQKQVNIALTLRNWLIGFYILEYEQNGEDRAVYGQRLYKEIAVKLKKSGVTSIRERHLYLCKDFYKTYPHMSLTTSVKSYLVDLQSVAFCGHCPQNQKVPNFKELRRAFRQLLISC
;
A
#
# COMPACT_ATOMS: atom_id res chain seq x y z
N MET A 1 48.81 22.45 5.31
CA MET A 1 48.82 21.72 6.59
C MET A 1 47.87 20.56 6.44
N ASN A 2 48.39 19.34 6.29
CA ASN A 2 47.58 18.14 6.07
C ASN A 2 47.28 17.54 7.43
N THR A 3 46.09 17.82 7.97
CA THR A 3 45.62 17.19 9.20
C THR A 3 45.16 15.80 8.82
N THR A 4 46.04 14.81 8.98
CA THR A 4 45.63 13.40 8.95
C THR A 4 44.64 13.25 10.11
N GLU A 5 43.34 13.28 9.83
CA GLU A 5 42.34 12.99 10.84
C GLU A 5 42.60 11.59 11.37
N VAL A 6 43.18 11.52 12.57
CA VAL A 6 43.39 10.23 13.23
C VAL A 6 42.01 9.68 13.56
N ILE A 7 41.59 8.67 12.80
CA ILE A 7 40.43 7.85 13.10
C ILE A 7 40.81 6.99 14.30
N ASN A 8 40.25 7.29 15.46
CA ASN A 8 40.41 6.49 16.67
C ASN A 8 39.19 5.59 16.87
N ILE A 9 39.29 4.67 17.81
CA ILE A 9 38.24 3.69 18.08
C ILE A 9 36.91 4.36 18.47
N ASP A 10 36.94 5.47 19.20
CA ASP A 10 35.73 6.20 19.61
C ASP A 10 35.00 6.81 18.41
N LYS A 11 35.74 7.43 17.48
CA LYS A 11 35.17 7.95 16.22
C LYS A 11 34.59 6.82 15.35
N LEU A 12 35.25 5.67 15.32
CA LEU A 12 34.76 4.50 14.60
C LEU A 12 33.46 3.98 15.21
N VAL A 13 33.44 3.76 16.54
CA VAL A 13 32.25 3.29 17.28
C VAL A 13 31.09 4.26 17.10
N TYR A 14 31.34 5.57 17.24
CA TYR A 14 30.33 6.59 17.02
C TYR A 14 29.77 6.54 15.60
N SER A 15 30.64 6.43 14.59
CA SER A 15 30.23 6.34 13.19
C SER A 15 29.33 5.11 12.94
N ILE A 16 29.72 3.94 13.48
CA ILE A 16 28.93 2.71 13.38
C ILE A 16 27.55 2.89 14.04
N GLN A 17 27.50 3.49 15.23
CA GLN A 17 26.25 3.76 15.93
C GLN A 17 25.32 4.69 15.12
N GLN A 18 25.86 5.78 14.56
CA GLN A 18 25.08 6.70 13.73
C GLN A 18 24.58 6.02 12.46
N THR A 19 25.43 5.24 11.78
CA THR A 19 25.04 4.47 10.60
C THR A 19 23.92 3.49 10.91
N ASN A 20 24.03 2.73 12.00
CA ASN A 20 22.99 1.79 12.42
C ASN A 20 21.66 2.50 12.70
N GLN A 21 21.68 3.59 13.48
CA GLN A 21 20.47 4.34 13.79
C GLN A 21 19.82 4.92 12.53
N TYR A 22 20.63 5.43 11.60
CA TYR A 22 20.14 5.93 10.32
C TYR A 22 19.40 4.84 9.54
N PHE A 23 19.98 3.66 9.37
CA PHE A 23 19.36 2.59 8.58
C PHE A 23 18.13 1.97 9.25
N ILE A 24 18.10 1.88 10.59
CA ILE A 24 16.88 1.49 11.33
C ILE A 24 15.74 2.49 11.04
N ASN A 25 16.03 3.79 11.11
CA ASN A 25 15.04 4.83 10.83
C ASN A 25 14.56 4.77 9.37
N GLN A 26 15.47 4.51 8.42
CA GLN A 26 15.08 4.33 7.02
C GLN A 26 14.18 3.10 6.84
N ALA A 27 14.51 1.95 7.43
CA ALA A 27 13.69 0.75 7.35
C ALA A 27 12.27 0.97 7.91
N GLN A 28 12.16 1.65 9.06
CA GLN A 28 10.86 2.01 9.64
C GLN A 28 10.05 2.92 8.70
N LYS A 29 10.70 3.92 8.09
CA LYS A 29 10.05 4.82 7.12
C LYS A 29 9.52 4.04 5.91
N GLN A 30 10.30 3.10 5.38
CA GLN A 30 9.90 2.24 4.26
C GLN A 30 8.66 1.40 4.61
N VAL A 31 8.66 0.77 5.79
CA VAL A 31 7.50 0.00 6.30
C VAL A 31 6.27 0.89 6.44
N ASN A 32 6.41 2.08 7.02
CA ASN A 32 5.30 3.03 7.20
C ASN A 32 4.70 3.47 5.85
N ILE A 33 5.54 3.74 4.85
CA ILE A 33 5.07 4.10 3.51
C ILE A 33 4.31 2.92 2.88
N ALA A 34 4.88 1.72 2.94
CA ALA A 34 4.24 0.52 2.40
C ALA A 34 2.87 0.24 3.04
N LEU A 35 2.77 0.34 4.37
CA LEU A 35 1.51 0.16 5.09
C LEU A 35 0.48 1.24 4.74
N THR A 36 0.90 2.50 4.63
CA THR A 36 0.04 3.61 4.21
C THR A 36 -0.53 3.36 2.82
N LEU A 37 0.33 2.96 1.87
CA LEU A 37 -0.09 2.67 0.50
C LEU A 37 -1.02 1.47 0.41
N ARG A 38 -0.70 0.38 1.09
CA ARG A 38 -1.58 -0.80 1.17
C ARG A 38 -2.96 -0.40 1.68
N ASN A 39 -3.02 0.36 2.77
CA ASN A 39 -4.29 0.79 3.36
C ASN A 39 -5.09 1.68 2.40
N TRP A 40 -4.43 2.60 1.71
CA TRP A 40 -5.05 3.48 0.73
C TRP A 40 -5.58 2.73 -0.49
N LEU A 41 -4.80 1.79 -1.04
CA LEU A 41 -5.20 0.95 -2.17
C LEU A 41 -6.37 0.03 -1.83
N ILE A 42 -6.42 -0.53 -0.61
CA ILE A 42 -7.58 -1.30 -0.15
C ILE A 42 -8.84 -0.43 -0.20
N GLY A 43 -8.76 0.82 0.24
CA GLY A 43 -9.89 1.76 0.17
C GLY A 43 -10.34 2.04 -1.25
N PHE A 44 -9.39 2.23 -2.16
CA PHE A 44 -9.65 2.36 -3.60
C PHE A 44 -10.38 1.14 -4.16
N TYR A 45 -9.88 -0.08 -3.90
CA TYR A 45 -10.51 -1.32 -4.40
C TYR A 45 -11.95 -1.49 -3.90
N ILE A 46 -12.19 -1.16 -2.63
CA ILE A 46 -13.54 -1.22 -2.04
C ILE A 46 -14.46 -0.23 -2.74
N LEU A 47 -14.03 1.02 -2.92
CA LEU A 47 -14.87 2.05 -3.54
C LEU A 47 -15.18 1.72 -5.00
N GLU A 48 -14.18 1.24 -5.75
CA GLU A 48 -14.35 0.79 -7.14
C GLU A 48 -15.37 -0.36 -7.23
N TYR A 49 -15.27 -1.34 -6.33
CA TYR A 49 -16.24 -2.44 -6.26
C TYR A 49 -17.65 -1.96 -5.87
N GLU A 50 -17.77 -1.03 -4.91
CA GLU A 50 -19.07 -0.41 -4.56
C GLU A 50 -19.68 0.33 -5.76
N GLN A 51 -18.88 0.92 -6.65
CA GLN A 51 -19.34 1.73 -7.79
C GLN A 51 -19.58 0.93 -9.08
N ASN A 52 -18.81 -0.13 -9.33
CA ASN A 52 -18.80 -0.85 -10.61
C ASN A 52 -18.90 -2.38 -10.46
N GLY A 53 -18.98 -2.91 -9.23
CA GLY A 53 -19.07 -4.35 -8.97
C GLY A 53 -20.36 -4.97 -9.51
N GLU A 54 -20.24 -6.03 -10.30
CA GLU A 54 -21.37 -6.73 -10.94
C GLU A 54 -22.32 -7.36 -9.93
N ASP A 55 -21.77 -8.00 -8.88
CA ASP A 55 -22.52 -8.70 -7.83
C ASP A 55 -22.69 -7.88 -6.55
N ARG A 56 -22.37 -6.57 -6.55
CA ARG A 56 -22.40 -5.72 -5.35
C ARG A 56 -23.76 -5.70 -4.64
N ALA A 57 -24.85 -5.80 -5.41
CA ALA A 57 -26.22 -5.79 -4.89
C ALA A 57 -26.53 -7.02 -4.03
N VAL A 58 -25.82 -8.13 -4.24
CA VAL A 58 -25.99 -9.37 -3.48
C VAL A 58 -25.53 -9.21 -2.03
N TYR A 59 -24.44 -8.48 -1.81
CA TYR A 59 -23.86 -8.35 -0.46
C TYR A 59 -24.42 -7.17 0.33
N GLY A 60 -24.79 -6.07 -0.34
CA GLY A 60 -25.39 -4.89 0.27
C GLY A 60 -24.66 -4.44 1.53
N GLN A 61 -25.39 -4.35 2.65
CA GLN A 61 -24.84 -3.92 3.95
C GLN A 61 -23.80 -4.88 4.55
N ARG A 62 -23.71 -6.13 4.07
CA ARG A 62 -22.79 -7.15 4.60
C ARG A 62 -21.47 -7.22 3.85
N LEU A 63 -21.23 -6.34 2.87
CA LEU A 63 -20.03 -6.37 2.03
C LEU A 63 -18.73 -6.50 2.83
N TYR A 64 -18.54 -5.66 3.85
CA TYR A 64 -17.31 -5.63 4.65
C TYR A 64 -17.10 -6.91 5.45
N LYS A 65 -18.17 -7.45 6.02
CA LYS A 65 -18.16 -8.74 6.72
C LYS A 65 -17.75 -9.86 5.77
N GLU A 66 -18.31 -9.89 4.56
CA GLU A 66 -17.99 -10.90 3.55
C GLU A 66 -16.54 -10.81 3.08
N ILE A 67 -16.03 -9.59 2.82
CA ILE A 67 -14.61 -9.39 2.47
C ILE A 67 -13.71 -9.91 3.61
N ALA A 68 -14.00 -9.54 4.87
CA ALA A 68 -13.19 -9.98 6.01
C ALA A 68 -13.21 -11.51 6.17
N VAL A 69 -14.35 -12.17 5.98
CA VAL A 69 -14.45 -13.64 6.02
C VAL A 69 -13.65 -14.28 4.89
N LYS A 70 -13.75 -13.77 3.66
CA LYS A 70 -13.02 -14.30 2.50
C LYS A 70 -11.50 -14.11 2.66
N LEU A 71 -11.06 -12.94 3.12
CA LEU A 71 -9.64 -12.66 3.41
C LEU A 71 -9.09 -13.58 4.52
N LYS A 72 -9.86 -13.79 5.59
CA LYS A 72 -9.46 -14.73 6.64
C LYS A 72 -9.29 -16.15 6.11
N LYS A 73 -10.20 -16.60 5.24
CA LYS A 73 -10.13 -17.92 4.59
C LYS A 73 -8.92 -18.06 3.66
N SER A 74 -8.47 -16.98 3.02
CA SER A 74 -7.27 -16.96 2.19
C SER A 74 -5.96 -16.75 2.97
N GLY A 75 -6.01 -16.76 4.31
CA GLY A 75 -4.82 -16.62 5.17
C GLY A 75 -4.50 -15.19 5.60
N VAL A 76 -5.25 -14.18 5.15
CA VAL A 76 -5.05 -12.78 5.54
C VAL A 76 -5.88 -12.47 6.78
N THR A 77 -5.31 -12.72 7.96
CA THR A 77 -5.99 -12.57 9.25
C THR A 77 -5.86 -11.17 9.88
N SER A 78 -4.92 -10.36 9.38
CA SER A 78 -4.63 -9.02 9.90
C SER A 78 -5.66 -7.97 9.49
N ILE A 79 -6.40 -8.20 8.41
CA ILE A 79 -7.42 -7.27 7.90
C ILE A 79 -8.79 -7.71 8.40
N ARG A 80 -9.40 -6.87 9.25
CA ARG A 80 -10.75 -7.09 9.81
C ARG A 80 -11.75 -6.12 9.23
N GLU A 81 -13.03 -6.37 9.46
CA GLU A 81 -14.13 -5.55 8.96
C GLU A 81 -13.96 -4.05 9.27
N ARG A 82 -13.64 -3.68 10.52
CA ARG A 82 -13.36 -2.28 10.90
C ARG A 82 -12.21 -1.66 10.11
N HIS A 83 -11.16 -2.43 9.83
CA HIS A 83 -10.00 -1.93 9.09
C HIS A 83 -10.36 -1.63 7.63
N LEU A 84 -11.25 -2.42 7.02
CA LEU A 84 -11.77 -2.15 5.68
C LEU A 84 -12.56 -0.83 5.62
N TYR A 85 -13.39 -0.53 6.63
CA TYR A 85 -14.07 0.76 6.74
C TYR A 85 -13.07 1.92 6.82
N LEU A 86 -12.07 1.82 7.71
CA LEU A 86 -11.02 2.83 7.83
C LEU A 86 -10.24 3.03 6.53
N CYS A 87 -9.95 1.95 5.79
CA CYS A 87 -9.32 2.03 4.48
C CYS A 87 -10.19 2.79 3.47
N LYS A 88 -11.50 2.51 3.42
CA LYS A 88 -12.42 3.24 2.53
C LYS A 88 -12.45 4.73 2.88
N ASP A 89 -12.61 5.06 4.16
CA ASP A 89 -12.67 6.45 4.62
C ASP A 89 -11.35 7.16 4.31
N PHE A 90 -10.22 6.50 4.55
CA PHE A 90 -8.89 7.02 4.23
C PHE A 90 -8.74 7.35 2.73
N TYR A 91 -9.18 6.46 1.85
CA TYR A 91 -9.16 6.74 0.40
C TYR A 91 -10.07 7.92 0.04
N LYS A 92 -11.29 7.96 0.58
CA LYS A 92 -12.24 9.06 0.34
C LYS A 92 -11.72 10.41 0.81
N THR A 93 -11.01 10.46 1.94
CA THR A 93 -10.41 11.69 2.46
C THR A 93 -9.21 12.15 1.63
N TYR A 94 -8.44 11.22 1.06
CA TYR A 94 -7.20 11.54 0.32
C TYR A 94 -7.14 10.90 -1.08
N PRO A 95 -8.05 11.23 -2.00
CA PRO A 95 -8.14 10.57 -3.31
C PRO A 95 -6.93 10.82 -4.23
N HIS A 96 -6.14 11.86 -3.97
CA HIS A 96 -5.02 12.29 -4.82
C HIS A 96 -3.62 11.85 -4.32
N MET A 97 -3.54 10.96 -3.32
CA MET A 97 -2.26 10.52 -2.71
C MET A 97 -1.28 9.86 -3.70
N SER A 98 -1.79 9.28 -4.79
CA SER A 98 -1.00 8.64 -5.86
C SER A 98 -0.08 9.59 -6.65
N LEU A 99 -0.22 10.90 -6.48
CA LEU A 99 0.56 11.89 -7.25
C LEU A 99 1.98 12.12 -6.69
N THR A 100 2.28 11.67 -5.47
CA THR A 100 3.59 11.89 -4.84
C THR A 100 4.67 10.97 -5.44
N THR A 101 5.88 11.50 -5.63
CA THR A 101 6.99 10.78 -6.29
C THR A 101 7.37 9.49 -5.57
N SER A 102 7.38 9.50 -4.23
CA SER A 102 7.67 8.31 -3.44
C SER A 102 6.65 7.20 -3.71
N VAL A 103 5.36 7.54 -3.75
CA VAL A 103 4.28 6.59 -4.01
C VAL A 103 4.35 6.01 -5.42
N LYS A 104 4.71 6.83 -6.42
CA LYS A 104 4.90 6.35 -7.79
C LYS A 104 5.97 5.27 -7.89
N SER A 105 7.06 5.37 -7.14
CA SER A 105 8.11 4.34 -7.11
C SER A 105 7.56 2.99 -6.63
N TYR A 106 6.90 2.96 -5.47
CA TYR A 106 6.33 1.70 -4.95
C TYR A 106 5.21 1.14 -5.84
N LEU A 107 4.44 2.00 -6.50
CA LEU A 107 3.41 1.56 -7.44
C LEU A 107 4.02 0.89 -8.68
N VAL A 108 5.20 1.33 -9.13
CA VAL A 108 5.95 0.65 -10.19
C VAL A 108 6.45 -0.70 -9.69
N ASP A 109 6.97 -0.79 -8.45
CA ASP A 109 7.43 -2.05 -7.88
C ASP A 109 6.29 -3.07 -7.70
N LEU A 110 5.10 -2.62 -7.26
CA LEU A 110 3.91 -3.48 -7.16
C LEU A 110 3.47 -4.09 -8.51
N GLN A 111 3.78 -3.46 -9.65
CA GLN A 111 3.50 -4.03 -10.96
C GLN A 111 4.37 -5.27 -11.25
N SER A 112 5.55 -5.35 -10.64
CA SER A 112 6.49 -6.47 -10.84
C SER A 112 6.19 -7.69 -9.97
N VAL A 113 5.49 -7.51 -8.84
CA VAL A 113 5.14 -8.59 -7.88
C VAL A 113 3.95 -9.45 -8.35
N ALA A 114 3.32 -9.11 -9.48
CA ALA A 114 2.07 -9.72 -9.93
C ALA A 114 2.14 -11.22 -10.35
N PHE A 115 3.29 -11.90 -10.30
CA PHE A 115 3.38 -13.31 -10.69
C PHE A 115 4.39 -14.11 -9.84
N CYS A 116 4.00 -14.49 -8.62
CA CYS A 116 4.55 -15.69 -7.97
C CYS A 116 3.42 -16.55 -7.41
N GLY A 117 2.73 -17.23 -8.32
CA GLY A 117 2.58 -18.69 -8.30
C GLY A 117 2.05 -19.39 -7.06
N HIS A 118 0.83 -19.07 -6.59
CA HIS A 118 -0.17 -20.04 -6.13
C HIS A 118 -1.48 -19.32 -5.77
N CYS A 119 -2.37 -19.13 -6.75
CA CYS A 119 -3.79 -18.94 -6.46
C CYS A 119 -4.60 -19.59 -7.60
N PRO A 120 -5.55 -20.49 -7.28
CA PRO A 120 -6.36 -21.16 -8.30
C PRO A 120 -7.19 -20.14 -9.08
N GLN A 121 -7.37 -20.45 -10.36
CA GLN A 121 -7.58 -19.52 -11.44
C GLN A 121 -8.91 -18.73 -11.36
N ASN A 122 -8.86 -17.55 -11.99
CA ASN A 122 -9.99 -16.79 -12.55
C ASN A 122 -10.53 -15.58 -11.76
N GLN A 123 -9.67 -14.82 -11.09
CA GLN A 123 -10.00 -13.45 -10.68
C GLN A 123 -9.11 -12.46 -11.43
N LYS A 124 -9.71 -11.71 -12.38
CA LYS A 124 -9.06 -10.57 -13.04
C LYS A 124 -8.70 -9.54 -11.97
N VAL A 125 -7.46 -9.55 -11.50
CA VAL A 125 -6.92 -8.40 -10.76
C VAL A 125 -7.04 -7.20 -11.71
N PRO A 126 -7.64 -6.07 -11.30
CA PRO A 126 -7.82 -4.94 -12.20
C PRO A 126 -6.47 -4.54 -12.78
N ASN A 127 -6.35 -4.65 -14.11
CA ASN A 127 -5.15 -4.30 -14.85
C ASN A 127 -4.80 -2.84 -14.52
N PHE A 128 -3.52 -2.52 -14.32
CA PHE A 128 -3.09 -1.15 -14.02
C PHE A 128 -3.57 -0.11 -15.06
N LYS A 129 -3.89 -0.52 -16.30
CA LYS A 129 -4.61 0.32 -17.27
C LYS A 129 -5.99 0.78 -16.77
N GLU A 130 -6.74 -0.09 -16.12
CA GLU A 130 -8.02 0.20 -15.47
C GLU A 130 -7.82 1.07 -14.22
N LEU A 131 -6.79 0.80 -13.41
CA LEU A 131 -6.41 1.67 -12.29
C LEU A 131 -6.12 3.10 -12.79
N ARG A 132 -5.32 3.22 -13.86
CA ARG A 132 -4.95 4.49 -14.52
C ARG A 132 -6.11 5.14 -15.29
N ARG A 133 -7.19 4.41 -15.57
CA ARG A 133 -8.42 4.90 -16.21
C ARG A 133 -9.39 5.42 -15.14
N ALA A 134 -9.59 4.67 -14.06
CA ALA A 134 -10.33 5.07 -12.86
C ALA A 134 -9.71 6.32 -12.21
N PHE A 135 -8.37 6.38 -12.07
CA PHE A 135 -7.65 7.57 -11.60
C PHE A 135 -7.77 8.77 -12.55
N ARG A 136 -8.01 8.55 -13.86
CA ARG A 136 -8.21 9.63 -14.83
C ARG A 136 -9.65 10.15 -14.84
N GLN A 137 -10.64 9.29 -14.62
CA GLN A 137 -12.05 9.70 -14.57
C GLN A 137 -12.36 10.52 -13.30
N LEU A 138 -11.76 10.18 -12.16
CA LEU A 138 -11.87 10.95 -10.91
C LEU A 138 -11.19 12.33 -10.94
N LEU A 139 -10.40 12.64 -11.98
CA LEU A 139 -9.73 13.94 -12.17
C LEU A 139 -10.44 14.87 -13.17
N ILE A 140 -11.50 14.43 -13.84
CA ILE A 140 -12.22 15.20 -14.88
C ILE A 140 -13.60 15.68 -14.39
N SER A 141 -14.01 15.31 -13.18
CA SER A 141 -15.30 15.73 -12.58
C SER A 141 -15.17 16.86 -11.53
N CYS A 142 -14.08 17.63 -11.56
CA CYS A 142 -13.96 18.92 -10.89
C CYS A 142 -13.75 20.02 -11.92
#